data_AF-A0A7V2JXU2-F1
#
_entry.id   AF-A0A7V2JXU2-F1
#
_cell.length_a   1.000
_cell.length_b   1.000
_cell.length_c   1.000
_cell.angle_alpha   90.00
_cell.angle_beta   90.00
_cell.angle_gamma   90.00
#
_symmetry.space_group_name_H-M   'P 1'
#
loop_
_entity.id
_entity.type
_entity.pdbx_description
1 polymer ?
#
loop_
_entity_poly.entity_id
_entity_poly.type
_entity_poly.pdbx_seq_one_letter_code
_entity_poly.pdbx_strand_id
1 'polypeptide(L)'
;MRGAMRSGVLSCLITVLLLLSVQVYGAGIAPVCFDSGTRVVQEVAGALSGQGRSVLNCYPQGSELFLGLLSLLPEDLRIAGIEWGMSVSLGELPHALDSFDPEELPSWCTAQYSDDEYKAVVIGSPNGGVAHLASLLHSPFLTSSFGLAIKRRSIDPDDIDAYAETGDRYAADILKRAEPGSIEVIDHYDPVHDRSLVKYVNFLRVKLLSLPEIYREFIRNNLAKGGNLILVDCTYPWPQLRVG
;
A
#
# COMPACT_ATOMS: atom_id res chain seq x y z
N MET A 1 -12.03 -7.22 42.84
CA MET A 1 -11.00 -8.12 42.28
C MET A 1 -11.44 -9.00 41.09
N ARG A 2 -12.73 -9.00 40.67
CA ARG A 2 -13.19 -9.77 39.49
C ARG A 2 -13.13 -9.04 38.14
N GLY A 3 -12.85 -7.72 38.14
CA GLY A 3 -12.76 -6.91 36.91
C GLY A 3 -11.39 -6.96 36.22
N ALA A 4 -10.29 -6.96 36.99
CA ALA A 4 -8.94 -6.96 36.45
C ALA A 4 -8.57 -8.26 35.70
N MET A 5 -9.11 -9.39 36.14
CA MET A 5 -8.82 -10.70 35.54
C MET A 5 -9.52 -10.91 34.18
N ARG A 6 -10.68 -10.28 33.95
CA ARG A 6 -11.37 -10.30 32.64
C ARG A 6 -10.67 -9.42 31.60
N SER A 7 -10.12 -8.28 32.02
CA SER A 7 -9.35 -7.39 31.15
C SER A 7 -8.04 -8.03 30.69
N GLY A 8 -7.35 -8.76 31.59
CA GLY A 8 -6.10 -9.45 31.26
C GLY A 8 -6.28 -10.60 30.26
N VAL A 9 -7.35 -11.40 30.42
CA VAL A 9 -7.63 -12.53 29.50
C VAL A 9 -8.08 -12.04 28.13
N LEU A 10 -8.89 -10.97 28.06
CA LEU A 10 -9.32 -10.38 26.79
C LEU A 10 -8.13 -9.70 26.07
N SER A 11 -7.27 -9.00 26.80
CA SER A 11 -6.04 -8.42 26.27
C SER A 11 -5.08 -9.51 25.75
N CYS A 12 -4.91 -10.62 26.47
CA CYS A 12 -4.11 -11.76 25.99
C CYS A 12 -4.69 -12.39 24.72
N LEU A 13 -6.01 -12.56 24.65
CA LEU A 13 -6.67 -13.15 23.47
C LEU A 13 -6.50 -12.26 22.24
N ILE A 14 -6.65 -10.94 22.42
CA ILE A 14 -6.46 -9.93 21.38
C ILE A 14 -5.01 -9.93 20.88
N THR A 15 -4.02 -9.97 21.78
CA THR A 15 -2.60 -10.03 21.40
C THR A 15 -2.24 -11.33 20.67
N VAL A 16 -2.80 -12.47 21.06
CA VAL A 16 -2.56 -13.77 20.41
C VAL A 16 -3.20 -13.83 19.02
N LEU A 17 -4.41 -13.29 18.84
CA LEU A 17 -5.07 -13.19 17.54
C LEU A 17 -4.34 -12.22 16.60
N LEU A 18 -3.70 -11.18 17.13
CA LEU A 18 -2.89 -10.24 16.35
C LEU A 18 -1.56 -10.83 15.90
N LEU A 19 -0.88 -11.62 16.74
CA LEU A 19 0.34 -12.34 16.33
C LEU A 19 0.07 -13.33 15.19
N LEU A 20 -1.16 -13.84 15.08
CA LEU A 20 -1.61 -14.69 13.98
C LEU A 20 -2.05 -13.88 12.73
N SER A 21 -2.26 -12.57 12.88
CA SER A 21 -2.72 -11.67 11.82
C SER A 21 -1.61 -10.74 11.31
N VAL A 22 -0.40 -10.76 11.87
CA VAL A 22 0.72 -10.02 11.27
C VAL A 22 1.20 -10.79 10.06
N GLN A 23 0.83 -10.30 8.88
CA GLN A 23 1.48 -10.71 7.66
C GLN A 23 2.88 -10.09 7.69
N VAL A 24 3.88 -10.91 8.02
CA VAL A 24 5.29 -10.57 7.85
C VAL A 24 5.50 -10.45 6.34
N TYR A 25 5.35 -9.24 5.81
CA TYR A 25 5.97 -8.91 4.54
C TYR A 25 7.49 -9.07 4.74
N GLY A 26 8.16 -9.62 3.71
CA GLY A 26 9.58 -9.98 3.79
C GLY A 26 10.46 -8.82 4.26
N ALA A 27 11.72 -9.11 4.59
CA ALA A 27 12.66 -8.08 5.02
C ALA A 27 12.89 -7.03 3.90
N GLY A 28 12.12 -5.93 3.92
CA GLY A 28 12.15 -4.91 2.88
C GLY A 28 10.90 -4.03 2.87
N ILE A 29 10.94 -2.93 2.13
CA ILE A 29 9.79 -2.04 1.97
C ILE A 29 8.88 -2.59 0.88
N ALA A 30 7.62 -2.83 1.21
CA ALA A 30 6.60 -3.25 0.27
C ALA A 30 5.52 -2.17 0.07
N PRO A 31 4.87 -2.11 -1.11
CA PRO A 31 3.67 -1.30 -1.30
C PRO A 31 2.58 -1.68 -0.28
N VAL A 32 1.94 -0.66 0.28
CA VAL A 32 0.89 -0.83 1.28
C VAL A 32 -0.27 -1.61 0.67
N CYS A 33 -0.70 -2.66 1.37
CA CYS A 33 -1.68 -3.61 0.83
C CYS A 33 -3.03 -2.96 0.49
N PHE A 34 -3.43 -1.88 1.16
CA PHE A 34 -4.68 -1.15 0.92
C PHE A 34 -4.53 0.07 0.00
N ASP A 35 -3.33 0.40 -0.49
CA ASP A 35 -3.15 1.45 -1.50
C ASP A 35 -3.83 1.04 -2.81
N SER A 36 -4.44 2.01 -3.50
CA SER A 36 -5.17 1.76 -4.74
C SER A 36 -4.31 1.11 -5.83
N GLY A 37 -3.03 1.49 -5.96
CA GLY A 37 -2.11 0.89 -6.91
C GLY A 37 -1.91 -0.59 -6.61
N THR A 38 -1.58 -0.88 -5.36
CA THR A 38 -1.42 -2.25 -4.86
C THR A 38 -2.66 -3.10 -5.10
N ARG A 39 -3.84 -2.59 -4.73
CA ARG A 39 -5.11 -3.30 -4.87
C ARG A 39 -5.43 -3.60 -6.33
N VAL A 40 -5.32 -2.62 -7.23
CA VAL A 40 -5.63 -2.87 -8.65
C VAL A 40 -4.69 -3.92 -9.24
N VAL A 41 -3.38 -3.83 -8.98
CA VAL A 41 -2.42 -4.83 -9.48
C VAL A 41 -2.78 -6.23 -8.97
N GLN A 42 -2.98 -6.40 -7.66
CA GLN A 42 -3.27 -7.70 -7.06
C GLN A 42 -4.61 -8.29 -7.50
N GLU A 43 -5.66 -7.47 -7.62
CA GLU A 43 -6.98 -7.94 -8.05
C GLU A 43 -6.99 -8.33 -9.54
N VAL A 44 -6.27 -7.58 -10.37
CA VAL A 44 -6.07 -7.95 -11.79
C VAL A 44 -5.29 -9.26 -11.87
N ALA A 45 -4.14 -9.38 -11.19
CA ALA A 45 -3.37 -10.63 -11.14
C ALA A 45 -4.20 -11.83 -10.63
N GLY A 46 -5.01 -11.63 -9.59
CA GLY A 46 -5.93 -12.63 -9.08
C GLY A 46 -6.98 -13.05 -10.12
N ALA A 47 -7.56 -12.09 -10.86
CA ALA A 47 -8.50 -12.38 -11.93
C ALA A 47 -7.87 -13.18 -13.08
N LEU A 48 -6.65 -12.79 -13.51
CA LEU A 48 -5.92 -13.45 -14.60
C LEU A 48 -5.52 -14.89 -14.25
N SER A 49 -5.10 -15.12 -13.00
CA SER A 49 -4.71 -16.46 -12.53
C SER A 49 -5.90 -17.35 -12.13
N GLY A 50 -7.12 -16.81 -12.09
CA GLY A 50 -8.30 -17.49 -11.54
C GLY A 50 -8.25 -17.69 -10.02
N GLN A 51 -7.29 -17.07 -9.32
CA GLN A 51 -7.11 -17.14 -7.87
C GLN A 51 -7.65 -15.90 -7.13
N GLY A 52 -8.41 -15.06 -7.83
CA GLY A 52 -9.02 -13.86 -7.28
C GLY A 52 -9.78 -14.12 -5.99
N ARG A 53 -9.57 -13.25 -5.01
CA ARG A 53 -10.26 -13.29 -3.72
C ARG A 53 -11.29 -12.15 -3.67
N SER A 54 -12.18 -12.17 -2.69
CA SER A 54 -13.08 -11.04 -2.47
C SER A 54 -12.28 -9.79 -2.12
N VAL A 55 -12.77 -8.60 -2.53
CA VAL A 55 -12.19 -7.30 -2.17
C VAL A 55 -12.02 -7.12 -0.65
N LEU A 56 -12.84 -7.84 0.14
CA LEU A 56 -12.83 -7.84 1.61
C LEU A 56 -11.73 -8.73 2.22
N ASN A 57 -11.08 -9.59 1.43
CA ASN A 57 -10.03 -10.51 1.90
C ASN A 57 -8.63 -9.86 1.93
N CYS A 58 -8.55 -8.53 1.92
CA CYS A 58 -7.29 -7.78 2.10
C CYS A 58 -6.79 -7.82 3.54
N TYR A 59 -7.66 -8.17 4.50
CA TYR A 59 -7.28 -8.31 5.88
C TYR A 59 -6.58 -9.65 6.13
N PRO A 60 -5.61 -9.68 7.06
CA PRO A 60 -4.93 -10.92 7.42
C PRO A 60 -5.91 -11.98 7.95
N GLN A 61 -5.49 -13.25 7.91
CA GLN A 61 -6.31 -14.35 8.42
C GLN A 61 -6.69 -14.12 9.90
N GLY A 62 -7.97 -14.37 10.24
CA GLY A 62 -8.50 -14.17 11.59
C GLY A 62 -8.95 -12.75 11.93
N SER A 63 -8.69 -11.78 11.06
CA SER A 63 -9.17 -10.40 11.20
C SER A 63 -10.69 -10.30 11.33
N GLU A 64 -11.47 -11.07 10.56
CA GLU A 64 -12.93 -11.08 10.65
C GLU A 64 -13.43 -11.48 12.04
N LEU A 65 -12.82 -12.51 12.65
CA LEU A 65 -13.16 -12.94 14.01
C LEU A 65 -12.80 -11.85 15.02
N PHE A 66 -11.61 -11.26 14.88
CA PHE A 66 -11.16 -10.17 15.74
C PHE A 66 -12.08 -8.94 15.65
N LEU A 67 -12.38 -8.48 14.44
CA LEU A 67 -13.29 -7.36 14.18
C LEU A 67 -14.71 -7.69 14.65
N GLY A 68 -15.16 -8.93 14.48
CA GLY A 68 -16.43 -9.44 15.00
C GLY A 68 -16.49 -9.36 16.53
N LEU A 69 -15.43 -9.76 17.23
CA LEU A 69 -15.36 -9.65 18.70
C LEU A 69 -15.27 -8.20 19.16
N LEU A 70 -14.47 -7.37 18.49
CA LEU A 70 -14.38 -5.93 18.78
C LEU A 70 -15.72 -5.21 18.58
N SER A 71 -16.56 -5.66 17.64
CA SER A 71 -17.87 -5.08 17.38
C SER A 71 -18.83 -5.18 18.58
N LEU A 72 -18.58 -6.12 19.51
CA LEU A 72 -19.36 -6.30 20.73
C LEU A 72 -18.97 -5.33 21.85
N LEU A 73 -17.86 -4.60 21.70
CA LEU A 73 -17.39 -3.65 22.70
C LEU A 73 -18.03 -2.26 22.54
N PRO A 74 -18.14 -1.49 23.63
CA PRO A 74 -18.44 -0.06 23.58
C PRO A 74 -17.50 0.67 22.61
N GLU A 75 -18.00 1.75 22.01
CA GLU A 75 -17.32 2.51 20.96
C GLU A 75 -15.90 2.92 21.35
N ASP A 76 -15.70 3.49 22.53
CA ASP A 76 -14.39 3.93 23.02
C ASP A 76 -13.36 2.79 23.05
N LEU A 77 -13.77 1.60 23.51
CA LEU A 77 -12.89 0.44 23.57
C LEU A 77 -12.61 -0.15 22.20
N ARG A 78 -13.58 -0.06 21.28
CA ARG A 78 -13.41 -0.48 19.88
C ARG A 78 -12.41 0.43 19.18
N ILE A 79 -12.56 1.75 19.31
CA ILE A 79 -11.65 2.74 18.74
C ILE A 79 -10.25 2.54 19.32
N ALA A 80 -10.12 2.45 20.65
CA ALA A 80 -8.83 2.22 21.30
C ALA A 80 -8.18 0.90 20.86
N GLY A 81 -8.95 -0.16 20.69
CA GLY A 81 -8.47 -1.46 20.19
C GLY A 81 -7.97 -1.39 18.75
N ILE A 82 -8.68 -0.68 17.88
CA ILE A 82 -8.28 -0.45 16.48
C ILE A 82 -7.03 0.44 16.43
N GLU A 83 -6.99 1.56 17.15
CA GLU A 83 -5.81 2.45 17.23
C GLU A 83 -4.57 1.72 17.72
N TRP A 84 -4.72 0.92 18.77
CA TRP A 84 -3.62 0.11 19.28
C TRP A 84 -3.16 -0.91 18.25
N GLY A 85 -4.07 -1.63 17.60
CA GLY A 85 -3.76 -2.58 16.52
C GLY A 85 -2.98 -1.92 15.38
N MET A 86 -3.45 -0.77 14.90
CA MET A 86 -2.77 0.00 13.85
C MET A 86 -1.37 0.45 14.29
N SER A 87 -1.21 0.91 15.53
CA SER A 87 0.09 1.36 16.04
C SER A 87 1.16 0.27 16.01
N VAL A 88 0.75 -0.99 16.18
CA VAL A 88 1.67 -2.13 16.18
C VAL A 88 1.88 -2.71 14.78
N SER A 89 0.81 -2.80 13.96
CA SER A 89 0.85 -3.54 12.70
C SER A 89 1.14 -2.69 11.46
N LEU A 90 0.90 -1.38 11.51
CA LEU A 90 0.95 -0.54 10.31
C LEU A 90 2.33 0.03 10.04
N GLY A 91 2.80 -0.12 8.80
CA GLY A 91 3.98 0.55 8.27
C GLY A 91 5.29 -0.11 8.63
N GLU A 92 6.26 0.08 7.74
CA GLU A 92 7.62 -0.45 7.85
C GLU A 92 8.48 0.43 8.75
N LEU A 93 9.47 -0.16 9.41
CA LEU A 93 10.37 0.59 10.28
C LEU A 93 11.29 1.50 9.42
N PRO A 94 11.63 2.72 9.89
CA PRO A 94 12.42 3.67 9.09
C PRO A 94 13.74 3.13 8.54
N HIS A 95 14.43 2.27 9.31
CA HIS A 95 15.70 1.68 8.88
C HIS A 95 15.56 0.75 7.65
N ALA A 96 14.35 0.32 7.29
CA ALA A 96 14.11 -0.41 6.05
C ALA A 96 14.40 0.46 4.81
N LEU A 97 14.34 1.79 4.93
CA LEU A 97 14.73 2.73 3.86
C LEU A 97 16.25 2.69 3.58
N ASP A 98 17.07 2.21 4.51
CA ASP A 98 18.53 2.18 4.36
C ASP A 98 18.98 1.17 3.29
N SER A 99 18.15 0.17 3.00
CA SER A 99 18.41 -0.85 1.98
C SER A 99 17.39 -0.85 0.84
N PHE A 100 16.41 0.06 0.87
CA PHE A 100 15.33 0.08 -0.11
C PHE A 100 15.81 0.64 -1.46
N ASP A 101 15.63 -0.14 -2.52
CA ASP A 101 15.79 0.33 -3.89
C ASP A 101 14.40 0.64 -4.50
N PRO A 102 14.15 1.87 -4.96
CA PRO A 102 12.90 2.23 -5.64
C PRO A 102 12.55 1.34 -6.85
N GLU A 103 13.53 0.70 -7.50
CA GLU A 103 13.28 -0.27 -8.58
C GLU A 103 12.59 -1.57 -8.10
N GLU A 104 12.61 -1.86 -6.79
CA GLU A 104 11.87 -2.98 -6.22
C GLU A 104 10.35 -2.82 -6.41
N LEU A 105 9.84 -1.59 -6.54
CA LEU A 105 8.41 -1.32 -6.73
C LEU A 105 7.87 -1.81 -8.10
N PRO A 106 8.43 -1.39 -9.24
CA PRO A 106 8.03 -1.95 -10.53
C PRO A 106 8.34 -3.45 -10.64
N SER A 107 9.42 -3.94 -10.01
CA SER A 107 9.74 -5.37 -9.93
C SER A 107 8.63 -6.16 -9.20
N TRP A 108 8.20 -5.67 -8.04
CA TRP A 108 7.07 -6.22 -7.31
C TRP A 108 5.80 -6.26 -8.16
N CYS A 109 5.54 -5.20 -8.95
CA CYS A 109 4.36 -5.11 -9.79
C CYS A 109 4.35 -6.15 -10.92
N THR A 110 5.45 -6.30 -11.65
CA THR A 110 5.53 -7.26 -12.76
C THR A 110 5.52 -8.70 -12.25
N ALA A 111 6.11 -8.96 -11.08
CA ALA A 111 6.12 -10.27 -10.43
C ALA A 111 4.72 -10.79 -10.03
N GLN A 112 3.68 -9.97 -10.09
CA GLN A 112 2.30 -10.41 -9.86
C GLN A 112 1.70 -11.18 -11.05
N TYR A 113 2.32 -11.11 -12.23
CA TYR A 113 1.79 -11.68 -13.46
C TYR A 113 2.63 -12.88 -13.93
N SER A 114 1.99 -13.82 -14.61
CA SER A 114 2.68 -14.93 -15.28
C SER A 114 3.40 -14.45 -16.54
N ASP A 115 4.39 -15.25 -16.97
CA ASP A 115 5.16 -15.05 -18.21
C ASP A 115 4.35 -15.34 -19.50
N ASP A 116 3.03 -15.19 -19.46
CA ASP A 116 2.15 -15.40 -20.60
C ASP A 116 2.25 -14.26 -21.62
N GLU A 117 1.85 -14.55 -22.86
CA GLU A 117 1.70 -13.55 -23.92
C GLU A 117 0.30 -12.90 -23.85
N TYR A 118 0.25 -11.58 -23.69
CA TYR A 118 -0.97 -10.78 -23.57
C TYR A 118 -1.23 -9.95 -24.84
N LYS A 119 -2.50 -9.86 -25.24
CA LYS A 119 -2.92 -9.04 -26.39
C LYS A 119 -2.95 -7.54 -26.09
N ALA A 120 -2.96 -7.19 -24.82
CA ALA A 120 -2.88 -5.82 -24.35
C ALA A 120 -2.20 -5.77 -22.98
N VAL A 121 -1.58 -4.64 -22.67
CA VAL A 121 -1.06 -4.29 -21.35
C VAL A 121 -1.63 -2.93 -20.99
N VAL A 122 -2.20 -2.81 -19.78
CA VAL A 122 -2.75 -1.56 -19.27
C VAL A 122 -1.71 -0.94 -18.34
N ILE A 123 -1.44 0.36 -18.47
CA ILE A 123 -0.44 1.07 -17.67
C ILE A 123 -0.97 2.42 -17.22
N GLY A 124 -0.67 2.83 -15.99
CA GLY A 124 -0.94 4.20 -15.52
C GLY A 124 -1.65 4.26 -14.18
N SER A 125 -2.60 5.18 -14.07
CA SER A 125 -3.25 5.51 -12.80
C SER A 125 -4.25 4.44 -12.35
N PRO A 126 -4.16 3.94 -11.11
CA PRO A 126 -5.05 2.90 -10.61
C PRO A 126 -6.46 3.44 -10.29
N ASN A 127 -7.50 2.72 -10.68
CA ASN A 127 -8.86 2.87 -10.15
C ASN A 127 -9.69 1.59 -10.39
N GLY A 128 -10.88 1.50 -9.79
CA GLY A 128 -11.73 0.31 -9.91
C GLY A 128 -12.18 0.02 -11.35
N GLY A 129 -12.48 1.04 -12.15
CA GLY A 129 -12.83 0.87 -13.56
C GLY A 129 -11.70 0.28 -14.40
N VAL A 130 -10.46 0.69 -14.10
CA VAL A 130 -9.24 0.16 -14.73
C VAL A 130 -9.03 -1.31 -14.36
N ALA A 131 -9.24 -1.68 -13.10
CA ALA A 131 -9.19 -3.08 -12.68
C ALA A 131 -10.16 -3.93 -13.49
N HIS A 132 -11.44 -3.51 -13.58
CA HIS A 132 -12.46 -4.20 -14.36
C HIS A 132 -12.08 -4.30 -15.85
N LEU A 133 -11.62 -3.21 -16.46
CA LEU A 133 -11.21 -3.18 -17.86
C LEU A 133 -10.05 -4.15 -18.12
N ALA A 134 -9.00 -4.09 -17.30
CA ALA A 134 -7.82 -4.94 -17.43
C ALA A 134 -8.18 -6.43 -17.29
N SER A 135 -9.01 -6.78 -16.30
CA SER A 135 -9.51 -8.15 -16.11
C SER A 135 -10.35 -8.65 -17.30
N LEU A 136 -11.24 -7.81 -17.84
CA LEU A 136 -12.07 -8.19 -19.01
C LEU A 136 -11.25 -8.41 -20.28
N LEU A 137 -10.17 -7.65 -20.44
CA LEU A 137 -9.23 -7.78 -21.56
C LEU A 137 -8.23 -8.93 -21.36
N HIS A 138 -8.23 -9.56 -20.18
CA HIS A 138 -7.21 -10.52 -19.76
C HIS A 138 -5.79 -9.92 -19.92
N SER A 139 -5.63 -8.69 -19.43
CA SER A 139 -4.43 -7.87 -19.58
C SER A 139 -3.84 -7.52 -18.22
N PRO A 140 -2.50 -7.58 -18.05
CA PRO A 140 -1.86 -7.12 -16.83
C PRO A 140 -2.00 -5.60 -16.70
N PHE A 141 -2.03 -5.14 -15.45
CA PHE A 141 -2.00 -3.72 -15.10
C PHE A 141 -0.67 -3.33 -14.46
N LEU A 142 0.05 -2.42 -15.10
CA LEU A 142 1.29 -1.83 -14.59
C LEU A 142 0.99 -0.49 -13.94
N THR A 143 0.99 -0.43 -12.61
CA THR A 143 0.69 0.82 -11.89
C THR A 143 1.80 1.85 -12.08
N SER A 144 1.45 3.12 -12.22
CA SER A 144 2.41 4.23 -12.23
C SER A 144 2.67 4.82 -10.84
N SER A 145 2.04 4.28 -9.79
CA SER A 145 2.16 4.80 -8.44
C SER A 145 2.04 3.73 -7.37
N PHE A 146 2.81 3.90 -6.30
CA PHE A 146 2.91 3.00 -5.16
C PHE A 146 2.77 3.78 -3.85
N GLY A 147 1.85 3.37 -2.99
CA GLY A 147 1.75 3.87 -1.62
C GLY A 147 2.68 3.11 -0.68
N LEU A 148 3.46 3.83 0.12
CA LEU A 148 4.33 3.33 1.17
C LEU A 148 3.85 3.88 2.52
N ALA A 149 3.99 3.10 3.59
CA ALA A 149 3.71 3.55 4.95
C ALA A 149 4.97 3.35 5.78
N ILE A 150 5.58 4.45 6.22
CA ILE A 150 6.78 4.42 7.05
C ILE A 150 6.39 4.75 8.48
N LYS A 151 6.65 3.82 9.40
CA LYS A 151 6.33 3.96 10.82
C LYS A 151 7.17 5.05 11.43
N ARG A 152 6.54 5.87 12.27
CA ARG A 152 7.24 6.87 13.06
C ARG A 152 6.72 6.92 14.49
N ARG A 153 7.37 7.77 15.30
CA ARG A 153 6.85 8.09 16.63
C ARG A 153 5.49 8.77 16.48
N SER A 154 4.55 8.44 17.37
CA SER A 154 3.23 9.08 17.40
C SER A 154 3.37 10.60 17.45
N ILE A 155 2.63 11.31 16.60
CA ILE A 155 2.49 12.79 16.66
C ILE A 155 1.01 13.18 16.73
N ASP A 156 0.73 14.44 17.02
CA ASP A 156 -0.61 14.99 16.88
C ASP A 156 -1.01 15.01 15.39
N PRO A 157 -2.11 14.37 14.97
CA PRO A 157 -2.53 14.37 13.57
C PRO A 157 -2.77 15.75 12.96
N ASP A 158 -2.87 16.82 13.76
CA ASP A 158 -3.02 18.20 13.28
C ASP A 158 -1.68 18.96 13.17
N ASP A 159 -0.57 18.37 13.62
CA ASP A 159 0.79 18.91 13.53
C ASP A 159 1.40 18.61 12.14
N ILE A 160 0.97 19.39 11.15
CA ILE A 160 1.41 19.26 9.76
C ILE A 160 2.91 19.50 9.61
N ASP A 161 3.50 20.39 10.41
CA ASP A 161 4.92 20.73 10.31
C ASP A 161 5.79 19.55 10.73
N ALA A 162 5.45 18.89 11.84
CA ALA A 162 6.15 17.67 12.27
C ALA A 162 5.93 16.50 11.30
N TYR A 163 4.74 16.42 10.67
CA TYR A 163 4.46 15.43 9.63
C TYR A 163 5.34 15.64 8.40
N ALA A 164 5.37 16.87 7.88
CA ALA A 164 6.13 17.28 6.71
C ALA A 164 7.65 17.15 6.94
N GLU A 165 8.17 17.58 8.10
CA GLU A 165 9.59 17.42 8.42
C GLU A 165 10.03 15.94 8.40
N THR A 166 9.15 15.05 8.84
CA THR A 166 9.40 13.61 8.80
C THR A 166 9.29 13.05 7.39
N GLY A 167 8.28 13.47 6.63
CA GLY A 167 8.09 13.12 5.23
C GLY A 167 9.27 13.55 4.36
N ASP A 168 9.77 14.78 4.53
CA ASP A 168 10.91 15.33 3.80
C ASP A 168 12.17 14.49 3.98
N ARG A 169 12.45 14.03 5.20
CA ARG A 169 13.60 13.14 5.46
C ARG A 169 13.47 11.82 4.71
N TYR A 170 12.31 11.17 4.81
CA TYR A 170 12.09 9.89 4.13
C TYR A 170 12.05 10.03 2.61
N ALA A 171 11.42 11.08 2.09
CA ALA A 171 11.40 11.39 0.66
C ALA A 171 12.82 11.64 0.13
N ALA A 172 13.65 12.39 0.86
CA ALA A 172 15.04 12.60 0.51
C ALA A 172 15.83 11.27 0.47
N ASP A 173 15.59 10.37 1.40
CA ASP A 173 16.27 9.07 1.42
C ASP A 173 15.86 8.15 0.26
N ILE A 174 14.59 8.17 -0.14
CA ILE A 174 14.09 7.48 -1.35
C ILE A 174 14.72 8.10 -2.61
N LEU A 175 14.67 9.43 -2.73
CA LEU A 175 15.15 10.15 -3.92
C LEU A 175 16.66 10.01 -4.14
N LYS A 176 17.46 9.92 -3.07
CA LYS A 176 18.92 9.69 -3.16
C LYS A 176 19.28 8.38 -3.87
N ARG A 177 18.37 7.39 -3.86
CA ARG A 177 18.60 6.05 -4.40
C ARG A 177 17.96 5.85 -5.77
N ALA A 178 17.06 6.74 -6.17
CA ALA A 178 16.43 6.70 -7.48
C ALA A 178 17.28 7.37 -8.55
N GLU A 179 17.14 6.91 -9.79
CA GLU A 179 17.66 7.64 -10.95
C GLU A 179 17.07 9.05 -11.01
N PRO A 180 17.87 10.12 -11.18
CA PRO A 180 17.38 11.49 -11.17
C PRO A 180 16.24 11.73 -12.18
N GLY A 181 15.10 12.24 -11.69
CA GLY A 181 13.93 12.51 -12.52
C GLY A 181 13.13 11.28 -12.95
N SER A 182 13.47 10.09 -12.46
CA SER A 182 12.70 8.86 -12.72
C SER A 182 11.42 8.76 -11.88
N ILE A 183 11.40 9.39 -10.70
CA ILE A 183 10.27 9.33 -9.76
C ILE A 183 9.97 10.71 -9.14
N GLU A 184 8.75 10.84 -8.65
CA GLU A 184 8.29 11.89 -7.73
C GLU A 184 7.84 11.20 -6.43
N VAL A 185 8.21 11.78 -5.28
CA VAL A 185 7.73 11.33 -3.97
C VAL A 185 6.77 12.39 -3.43
N ILE A 186 5.56 11.96 -3.09
CA ILE A 186 4.51 12.82 -2.51
C ILE A 186 4.31 12.39 -1.07
N ASP A 187 4.51 13.29 -0.12
CA ASP A 187 4.08 13.09 1.26
C ASP A 187 2.56 13.31 1.35
N HIS A 188 1.82 12.21 1.54
CA HIS A 188 0.37 12.21 1.57
C HIS A 188 -0.11 12.46 2.99
N TYR A 189 -0.70 13.64 3.21
CA TYR A 189 -1.27 14.06 4.48
C TYR A 189 -2.78 14.29 4.34
N ASP A 190 -3.58 13.40 4.93
CA ASP A 190 -5.03 13.52 4.98
C ASP A 190 -5.55 13.28 6.41
N PRO A 191 -5.50 14.29 7.29
CA PRO A 191 -5.97 14.15 8.67
C PRO A 191 -7.51 14.06 8.76
N VAL A 192 -8.25 14.24 7.66
CA VAL A 192 -9.72 14.15 7.63
C VAL A 192 -10.14 12.68 7.49
N HIS A 193 -9.58 11.96 6.52
CA HIS A 193 -9.92 10.57 6.27
C HIS A 193 -8.99 9.58 7.00
N ASP A 194 -7.71 9.94 7.15
CA ASP A 194 -6.66 9.05 7.64
C ASP A 194 -6.17 9.44 9.05
N ARG A 195 -6.94 10.22 9.83
CA ARG A 195 -6.54 10.77 11.14
C ARG A 195 -5.84 9.76 12.06
N SER A 196 -6.42 8.57 12.17
CA SER A 196 -5.92 7.51 13.03
C SER A 196 -4.63 6.86 12.52
N LEU A 197 -4.37 6.95 11.22
CA LEU A 197 -3.18 6.42 10.56
C LEU A 197 -2.06 7.46 10.53
N VAL A 198 -2.37 8.70 10.16
CA VAL A 198 -1.48 9.88 10.15
C VAL A 198 -0.77 10.03 11.48
N LYS A 199 -1.39 9.64 12.60
CA LYS A 199 -0.79 9.59 13.93
C LYS A 199 0.47 8.73 14.03
N TYR A 200 0.53 7.60 13.32
CA TYR A 200 1.54 6.55 13.52
C TYR A 200 2.50 6.36 12.33
N VAL A 201 2.10 6.76 11.13
CA VAL A 201 2.88 6.57 9.90
C VAL A 201 2.91 7.84 9.05
N ASN A 202 3.98 8.03 8.28
CA ASN A 202 3.94 8.88 7.09
C ASN A 202 3.59 8.03 5.89
N PHE A 203 2.55 8.45 5.15
CA PHE A 203 2.23 7.86 3.87
C PHE A 203 3.00 8.58 2.78
N LEU A 204 3.89 7.85 2.11
CA LEU A 204 4.60 8.37 0.96
C LEU A 204 4.05 7.71 -0.29
N ARG A 205 3.83 8.49 -1.33
CA ARG A 205 3.45 7.97 -2.63
C ARG A 205 4.62 8.16 -3.59
N VAL A 206 5.17 7.05 -4.07
CA VAL A 206 6.16 7.06 -5.14
C VAL A 206 5.42 7.00 -6.46
N LYS A 207 5.60 8.02 -7.30
CA LYS A 207 5.08 8.09 -8.65
C LYS A 207 6.21 7.92 -9.65
N LEU A 208 6.02 7.04 -10.63
CA LEU A 208 6.95 6.89 -11.74
C LEU A 208 6.74 8.05 -12.73
N LEU A 209 7.79 8.82 -13.01
CA LEU A 209 7.79 9.91 -13.99
C LEU A 209 8.25 9.46 -15.38
N SER A 210 8.91 8.30 -15.45
CA SER A 210 9.34 7.67 -16.69
C SER A 210 8.99 6.18 -16.67
N LEU A 211 9.03 5.54 -17.84
CA LEU A 211 8.81 4.09 -17.95
C LEU A 211 10.10 3.37 -17.52
N PRO A 212 10.11 2.65 -16.37
CA PRO A 212 11.30 1.96 -15.87
C PRO A 212 11.68 0.79 -16.77
N GLU A 213 12.95 0.37 -16.74
CA GLU A 213 13.43 -0.73 -17.60
C GLU A 213 12.69 -2.04 -17.33
N ILE A 214 12.38 -2.34 -16.05
CA ILE A 214 11.58 -3.50 -15.67
C ILE A 214 10.23 -3.55 -16.41
N TYR A 215 9.54 -2.41 -16.55
CA TYR A 215 8.28 -2.37 -17.32
C TYR A 215 8.53 -2.50 -18.82
N ARG A 216 9.64 -1.96 -19.35
CA ARG A 216 10.02 -2.11 -20.76
C ARG A 216 10.29 -3.57 -21.10
N GLU A 217 11.03 -4.27 -20.25
CA GLU A 217 11.33 -5.69 -20.41
C GLU A 217 10.07 -6.53 -20.34
N PHE A 218 9.22 -6.32 -19.33
CA PHE A 218 7.93 -6.99 -19.21
C PHE A 218 7.07 -6.76 -20.47
N ILE A 219 6.95 -5.52 -20.95
CA ILE A 219 6.19 -5.23 -22.18
C ILE A 219 6.80 -5.96 -23.39
N ARG A 220 8.12 -5.96 -23.56
CA ARG A 220 8.79 -6.63 -24.68
C ARG A 220 8.58 -8.14 -24.66
N ASN A 221 8.59 -8.75 -23.48
CA ASN A 221 8.52 -10.19 -23.32
C ASN A 221 7.07 -10.71 -23.33
N ASN A 222 6.13 -9.92 -22.82
CA ASN A 222 4.77 -10.36 -22.56
C ASN A 222 3.72 -9.71 -23.45
N LEU A 223 4.00 -8.61 -24.17
CA LEU A 223 3.02 -8.07 -25.12
C LEU A 223 3.15 -8.78 -26.48
N ALA A 224 2.06 -9.40 -26.91
CA ALA A 224 1.96 -10.03 -28.23
C ALA A 224 2.35 -9.06 -29.34
N LYS A 225 2.96 -9.58 -30.41
CA LYS A 225 3.27 -8.76 -31.60
C LYS A 225 1.99 -8.13 -32.17
N GLY A 226 1.95 -6.80 -32.24
CA GLY A 226 0.76 -6.06 -32.67
C GLY A 226 -0.31 -5.89 -31.60
N GLY A 227 -0.02 -6.27 -30.35
CA GLY A 227 -0.85 -6.01 -29.18
C GLY A 227 -0.90 -4.52 -28.81
N ASN A 228 -1.82 -4.17 -27.91
CA ASN A 228 -2.10 -2.78 -27.55
C ASN A 228 -1.51 -2.39 -26.20
N LEU A 229 -0.86 -1.22 -26.14
CA LEU A 229 -0.58 -0.54 -24.87
C LEU A 229 -1.72 0.44 -24.58
N ILE A 230 -2.39 0.25 -23.46
CA ILE A 230 -3.50 1.10 -23.02
C ILE A 230 -2.99 1.98 -21.88
N LEU A 231 -2.81 3.27 -22.16
CA LEU A 231 -2.42 4.26 -21.16
C LEU A 231 -3.65 4.80 -20.44
N VAL A 232 -3.65 4.69 -19.12
CA VAL A 232 -4.62 5.31 -18.23
C VAL A 232 -4.03 6.60 -17.69
N ASP A 233 -4.33 7.70 -18.38
CA ASP A 233 -3.90 9.03 -18.00
C ASP A 233 -4.96 9.72 -17.12
N CYS A 234 -4.69 9.81 -15.82
CA CYS A 234 -5.52 10.54 -14.89
C CYS A 234 -4.96 11.95 -14.71
N THR A 235 -5.67 12.93 -15.27
CA THR A 235 -5.29 14.36 -15.20
C THR A 235 -5.92 15.08 -14.01
N TYR A 236 -6.56 14.35 -13.09
CA TYR A 236 -7.24 14.94 -11.93
C TYR A 236 -6.21 15.52 -10.95
N PRO A 237 -6.21 16.83 -10.69
CA PRO A 237 -5.30 17.45 -9.74
C PRO A 237 -5.80 17.24 -8.31
N TRP A 238 -4.86 16.95 -7.41
CA TRP A 238 -5.09 17.06 -5.97
C TRP A 238 -4.47 18.34 -5.45
N PRO A 239 -5.06 19.01 -4.45
CA PRO A 239 -4.40 20.14 -3.78
C PRO A 239 -3.02 19.70 -3.26
N GLN A 240 -1.97 20.35 -3.75
CA GLN A 240 -0.59 20.02 -3.44
C GLN A 240 0.17 21.31 -3.16
N LEU A 241 1.03 21.26 -2.14
CA LEU A 241 2.03 22.28 -1.89
C LEU A 241 3.38 21.71 -2.31
N ARG A 242 4.06 22.37 -3.26
CA ARG A 242 5.43 22.00 -3.62
C ARG A 242 6.37 22.51 -2.51
N VAL A 243 7.07 21.59 -1.89
CA VAL A 243 8.16 21.86 -0.94
C VAL A 243 9.47 21.44 -1.62
N GLY A 244 10.43 22.38 -1.73
CA GLY A 244 11.68 22.19 -2.50
C GLY A 244 11.60 22.68 -3.94
#